data_AF-G7WB39-F1
#
_entry.id   AF-G7WB39-F1
#
_cell.length_a   1.000
_cell.length_b   1.000
_cell.length_c   1.000
_cell.angle_alpha   90.00
_cell.angle_beta   90.00
_cell.angle_gamma   90.00
#
_symmetry.space_group_name_H-M   'P 1'
#
loop_
_entity.id
_entity.type
_entity.pdbx_description
1 polymer ?
#
loop_
_entity_poly.entity_id
_entity_poly.type
_entity_poly.pdbx_seq_one_letter_code
_entity_poly.pdbx_strand_id
1 'polypeptide(L)'
;MIVTEYELRANWHKKKEKLLVLPPGSVITPSAMDFIRSKGIDVQIEGNGRQDIHKKTFSSAAQSGERVQQPWAANAAPAEPTQAEPVKAEPAQAEPTQLKPAETESAKPASGKPEHMTHLRAGDLVTKTHPVIAYRGQLDLFQCELVEAQCFFLQEGEEELIRHLDEVAALCRQLMVSEVKQEPFQWTTLFGLTPEELRERSHHPQKYFGIDHTPLSYTHGPIVAKLHKLRSKSREVELYANRAFTDANGECSRTDLIQALNRLSSAFYILACQVRSRKAQELEEKRVPVGISNRHIHLSQADLEALFGKGYTLTSQKDLSQPGQFAAQETVALVGPKGRLDKVRVLGPVRKKTQAEISVTDCFSLGIKPVVRDSGQLDGTPGLQVVGPQGSVDLEVGAIVASRHIHLHTEDAKAWSLKDGDRVRVRVDSGRPIVYEDVLIRVSDQYRKEMHLDLDEANAALVGPTCRGLLMGV
;
A
#
# COMPACT_ATOMS: atom_id res chain seq x y z
N MET A 1 -0.02 22.17 5.96
CA MET A 1 0.24 21.16 4.90
C MET A 1 1.53 21.54 4.19
N ILE A 2 2.40 20.59 3.84
CA ILE A 2 3.64 20.89 3.09
C ILE A 2 3.42 20.53 1.62
N VAL A 3 3.64 21.47 0.72
CA VAL A 3 3.47 21.27 -0.73
C VAL A 3 4.85 21.08 -1.37
N THR A 4 5.05 19.90 -1.94
CA THR A 4 6.30 19.52 -2.60
C THR A 4 6.18 19.54 -4.12
N GLU A 5 7.30 19.71 -4.83
CA GLU A 5 7.31 19.73 -6.31
C GLU A 5 6.74 18.44 -6.90
N TYR A 6 7.06 17.32 -6.23
CA TYR A 6 6.63 15.99 -6.64
C TYR A 6 5.09 15.87 -6.67
N GLU A 7 4.43 16.32 -5.60
CA GLU A 7 2.96 16.30 -5.49
C GLU A 7 2.29 17.16 -6.56
N LEU A 8 2.90 18.31 -6.91
CA LEU A 8 2.40 19.17 -7.98
C LEU A 8 2.57 18.52 -9.36
N ARG A 9 3.73 17.93 -9.65
CA ARG A 9 3.99 17.23 -10.93
C ARG A 9 3.07 16.03 -11.12
N ALA A 10 2.86 15.24 -10.07
CA ALA A 10 2.01 14.05 -10.11
C ALA A 10 0.55 14.37 -10.47
N ASN A 11 0.06 15.56 -10.06
CA ASN A 11 -1.34 15.96 -10.23
C ASN A 11 -1.57 16.93 -11.40
N TRP A 12 -0.54 17.67 -11.83
CA TRP A 12 -0.65 18.68 -12.91
C TRP A 12 -1.14 18.09 -14.23
N HIS A 13 -0.60 16.94 -14.63
CA HIS A 13 -0.96 16.32 -15.92
C HIS A 13 -2.42 15.85 -15.97
N LYS A 14 -3.03 15.56 -14.82
CA LYS A 14 -4.39 15.01 -14.73
C LYS A 14 -5.46 16.10 -14.70
N LYS A 15 -5.20 17.23 -14.04
CA LYS A 15 -6.20 18.28 -13.83
C LYS A 15 -5.95 19.57 -14.62
N LYS A 16 -4.67 19.89 -14.94
CA LYS A 16 -4.24 21.17 -15.55
C LYS A 16 -4.91 22.41 -14.92
N GLU A 17 -5.27 22.31 -13.65
CA GLU A 17 -5.95 23.37 -12.91
C GLU A 17 -4.96 24.51 -12.70
N LYS A 18 -5.26 25.69 -13.25
CA LYS A 18 -4.42 26.88 -13.11
C LYS A 18 -4.50 27.53 -11.73
N LEU A 19 -5.26 26.97 -10.79
CA LEU A 19 -5.46 27.50 -9.45
C LEU A 19 -5.30 26.39 -8.42
N LEU A 20 -4.36 26.56 -7.50
CA LEU A 20 -4.10 25.68 -6.37
C LEU A 20 -4.65 26.32 -5.09
N VAL A 21 -5.69 25.73 -4.52
CA VAL A 21 -6.30 26.20 -3.26
C VAL A 21 -5.69 25.43 -2.08
N LEU A 22 -5.14 26.15 -1.09
CA LEU A 22 -4.45 25.56 0.07
C LEU A 22 -5.09 26.03 1.39
N PRO A 23 -5.17 25.18 2.42
CA PRO A 23 -5.63 25.60 3.73
C PRO A 23 -4.61 26.54 4.42
N PRO A 24 -5.06 27.38 5.36
CA PRO A 24 -4.19 28.33 6.06
C PRO A 24 -3.07 27.62 6.86
N GLY A 25 -1.86 28.19 6.86
CA GLY A 25 -0.66 27.61 7.49
C GLY A 25 0.09 26.59 6.64
N SER A 26 -0.16 26.55 5.33
CA SER A 26 0.56 25.66 4.41
C SER A 26 1.93 26.21 4.00
N VAL A 27 2.92 25.32 3.88
CA VAL A 27 4.32 25.66 3.56
C VAL A 27 4.69 25.05 2.21
N ILE A 28 5.17 25.89 1.28
CA ILE A 28 5.57 25.46 -0.07
C ILE A 28 7.09 25.33 -0.11
N THR A 29 7.59 24.16 -0.50
CA THR A 29 9.04 23.93 -0.63
C THR A 29 9.63 24.77 -1.79
N PRO A 30 10.93 25.15 -1.75
CA PRO A 30 11.54 26.00 -2.78
C PRO A 30 11.38 25.46 -4.20
N SER A 31 11.65 24.16 -4.41
CA SER A 31 11.52 23.51 -5.72
C SER A 31 10.07 23.44 -6.22
N ALA A 32 9.09 23.36 -5.31
CA ALA A 32 7.67 23.42 -5.66
C ALA A 32 7.28 24.83 -6.16
N MET A 33 7.85 25.87 -5.55
CA MET A 33 7.63 27.26 -5.96
C MET A 33 8.16 27.53 -7.37
N ASP A 34 9.33 27.00 -7.71
CA ASP A 34 9.91 27.12 -9.04
C ASP A 34 9.04 26.42 -10.10
N PHE A 35 8.49 25.25 -9.77
CA PHE A 35 7.57 24.54 -10.65
C PHE A 35 6.27 25.32 -10.89
N ILE A 36 5.64 25.86 -9.83
CA ILE A 36 4.43 26.70 -9.89
C ILE A 36 4.65 27.88 -10.84
N ARG A 37 5.78 28.59 -10.72
CA ARG A 37 6.15 29.69 -11.61
C ARG A 37 6.34 29.26 -13.05
N SER A 38 7.04 28.14 -13.26
CA SER A 38 7.31 27.62 -14.61
C SER A 38 6.06 27.19 -15.39
N LYS A 39 5.00 26.81 -14.67
CA LYS A 39 3.73 26.33 -15.25
C LYS A 39 2.59 27.34 -15.18
N GLY A 40 2.82 28.52 -14.60
CA GLY A 40 1.84 29.60 -14.50
C GLY A 40 0.62 29.20 -13.67
N ILE A 41 0.85 28.58 -12.52
CA ILE A 41 -0.21 28.14 -11.59
C ILE A 41 -0.43 29.24 -10.54
N ASP A 42 -1.66 29.71 -10.39
CA ASP A 42 -2.05 30.64 -9.33
C ASP A 42 -2.25 29.87 -8.01
N VAL A 43 -1.86 30.47 -6.87
CA VAL A 43 -2.05 29.86 -5.54
C VAL A 43 -2.98 30.73 -4.70
N GLN A 44 -4.01 30.12 -4.11
CA GLN A 44 -4.95 30.78 -3.22
C GLN A 44 -4.97 30.07 -1.87
N ILE A 45 -4.74 30.78 -0.77
CA ILE A 45 -4.82 30.21 0.58
C ILE A 45 -6.20 30.54 1.16
N GLU A 46 -6.96 29.54 1.61
CA GLU A 46 -8.28 29.75 2.20
C GLU A 46 -8.19 30.58 3.49
N GLY A 47 -9.08 31.58 3.61
CA GLY A 47 -9.20 32.43 4.79
C GLY A 47 -8.39 33.74 4.77
N ASN A 48 -7.55 34.00 3.76
CA ASN A 48 -6.93 35.32 3.51
C ASN A 48 -6.80 35.57 1.99
N GLY A 49 -7.12 36.80 1.53
CA GLY A 49 -7.29 37.15 0.12
C GLY A 49 -6.10 36.93 -0.82
N ARG A 50 -6.38 36.95 -2.13
CA ARG A 50 -5.48 36.72 -3.28
C ARG A 50 -4.04 37.24 -3.05
N GLN A 51 -3.06 36.34 -3.03
CA GLN A 51 -1.64 36.67 -2.91
C GLN A 51 -0.96 36.64 -4.30
N ASP A 52 -0.34 37.75 -4.66
CA ASP A 52 0.40 37.93 -5.92
C ASP A 52 1.74 37.18 -5.87
N ILE A 53 1.84 36.10 -6.65
CA ILE A 53 2.99 35.18 -6.73
C ILE A 53 4.18 35.72 -7.52
N HIS A 54 4.10 36.93 -8.07
CA HIS A 54 5.18 37.54 -8.86
C HIS A 54 5.92 38.71 -8.17
N LYS A 55 5.60 39.08 -6.92
CA LYS A 55 6.47 39.99 -6.13
C LYS A 55 7.59 39.22 -5.42
N LYS A 56 8.83 39.70 -5.63
CA LYS A 56 9.97 39.45 -4.75
C LYS A 56 9.59 40.00 -3.36
N THR A 57 9.76 39.20 -2.31
CA THR A 57 9.40 39.46 -0.90
C THR A 57 7.89 39.44 -0.57
N PHE A 58 7.46 38.35 0.09
CA PHE A 58 6.39 38.40 1.10
C PHE A 58 7.01 38.95 2.39
N SER A 59 6.50 40.10 2.84
CA SER A 59 6.91 40.76 4.09
C SER A 59 6.14 40.17 5.27
N SER A 60 6.76 40.05 6.44
CA SER A 60 6.05 40.02 7.72
C SER A 60 5.64 41.46 8.10
N ALA A 61 4.73 42.11 7.37
CA ALA A 61 3.97 43.29 7.84
C ALA A 61 3.06 43.92 6.76
N ALA A 62 1.77 44.07 7.10
CA ALA A 62 0.83 45.17 6.84
C ALA A 62 0.65 45.71 5.39
N GLN A 63 -0.50 45.51 4.73
CA GLN A 63 -1.79 46.23 4.83
C GLN A 63 -1.96 47.42 3.85
N SER A 64 -3.00 47.27 3.00
CA SER A 64 -3.88 48.30 2.41
C SER A 64 -3.28 49.55 1.75
N GLY A 65 -3.47 49.66 0.43
CA GLY A 65 -3.39 50.93 -0.30
C GLY A 65 -4.73 51.32 -0.93
N GLU A 66 -4.88 52.61 -1.26
CA GLU A 66 -5.83 53.24 -2.21
C GLU A 66 -5.23 54.63 -2.58
N ARG A 67 -5.39 55.31 -3.74
CA ARG A 67 -6.06 55.15 -5.05
C ARG A 67 -5.62 56.34 -5.97
N VAL A 68 -5.59 56.11 -7.30
CA VAL A 68 -6.09 56.96 -8.45
C VAL A 68 -5.38 58.25 -8.97
N GLN A 69 -5.00 58.19 -10.28
CA GLN A 69 -4.98 59.10 -11.49
C GLN A 69 -4.49 60.59 -11.56
N GLN A 70 -3.51 60.81 -12.48
CA GLN A 70 -3.23 61.92 -13.48
C GLN A 70 -2.95 63.41 -13.05
N PRO A 71 -2.38 64.31 -13.91
CA PRO A 71 -1.05 64.34 -14.57
C PRO A 71 -0.30 65.73 -14.51
N TRP A 72 0.96 65.76 -15.00
CA TRP A 72 1.78 66.92 -15.50
C TRP A 72 2.52 67.92 -14.54
N ALA A 73 3.78 68.15 -14.93
CA ALA A 73 4.71 69.30 -14.74
C ALA A 73 5.68 69.42 -13.55
N ALA A 74 6.96 69.29 -13.95
CA ALA A 74 8.03 70.30 -13.87
C ALA A 74 8.91 70.43 -12.62
N ASN A 75 10.21 70.27 -12.90
CA ASN A 75 11.39 70.92 -12.33
C ASN A 75 11.79 70.65 -10.87
N ALA A 76 12.95 69.99 -10.73
CA ALA A 76 14.20 70.60 -10.25
C ALA A 76 14.99 69.61 -9.37
N ALA A 77 16.21 69.30 -9.81
CA ALA A 77 17.30 68.85 -8.94
C ALA A 77 18.03 70.10 -8.38
N PRO A 78 19.08 69.99 -7.54
CA PRO A 78 19.44 69.01 -6.50
C PRO A 78 19.86 69.72 -5.17
N ALA A 79 20.16 68.98 -4.10
CA ALA A 79 21.15 69.40 -3.09
C ALA A 79 21.59 68.23 -2.18
N GLU A 80 22.84 67.81 -2.32
CA GLU A 80 23.71 67.37 -1.21
C GLU A 80 24.51 68.60 -0.72
N PRO A 81 25.35 68.54 0.34
CA PRO A 81 25.33 67.77 1.59
C PRO A 81 25.57 68.69 2.81
N THR A 82 25.63 68.18 4.04
CA THR A 82 26.42 68.85 5.10
C THR A 82 26.96 67.89 6.13
N GLN A 83 28.22 68.18 6.50
CA GLN A 83 29.16 67.42 7.29
C GLN A 83 28.97 67.64 8.80
N ALA A 84 29.41 66.67 9.61
CA ALA A 84 30.14 66.92 10.85
C ALA A 84 30.95 65.67 11.25
N GLU A 85 32.27 65.85 11.37
CA GLU A 85 33.23 64.90 11.96
C GLU A 85 33.46 65.20 13.47
N PRO A 86 34.51 64.68 14.17
CA PRO A 86 34.47 63.42 14.92
C PRO A 86 35.01 63.58 16.37
N VAL A 87 34.97 62.52 17.19
CA VAL A 87 35.93 62.38 18.31
C VAL A 87 36.40 60.92 18.44
N LYS A 88 37.72 60.78 18.51
CA LYS A 88 38.54 59.56 18.58
C LYS A 88 38.62 58.98 20.00
N ALA A 89 38.76 57.65 20.08
CA ALA A 89 39.76 56.99 20.92
C ALA A 89 40.08 55.60 20.32
N GLU A 90 41.37 55.29 20.24
CA GLU A 90 42.03 54.21 19.48
C GLU A 90 42.75 53.25 20.47
N PRO A 91 43.49 52.19 20.05
CA PRO A 91 42.99 50.82 19.90
C PRO A 91 43.82 49.75 20.68
N ALA A 92 43.43 48.48 20.58
CA ALA A 92 44.32 47.33 20.82
C ALA A 92 44.33 46.40 19.59
N GLN A 93 45.52 46.12 19.09
CA GLN A 93 45.85 45.46 17.82
C GLN A 93 45.82 43.93 17.91
N ALA A 94 45.45 43.26 16.81
CA ALA A 94 46.23 42.19 16.16
C ALA A 94 45.50 41.70 14.88
N GLU A 95 46.17 41.81 13.73
CA GLU A 95 45.72 41.35 12.42
C GLU A 95 45.85 39.82 12.22
N PRO A 96 44.99 39.19 11.39
CA PRO A 96 45.14 37.80 10.97
C PRO A 96 45.98 37.68 9.69
N THR A 97 47.10 36.96 9.76
CA THR A 97 47.99 36.69 8.62
C THR A 97 47.54 35.45 7.84
N GLN A 98 47.38 35.59 6.52
CA GLN A 98 47.19 34.49 5.56
C GLN A 98 48.51 33.75 5.33
N LEU A 99 48.50 32.41 5.33
CA LEU A 99 49.64 31.58 4.92
C LEU A 99 49.22 30.62 3.80
N LYS A 100 50.00 30.67 2.70
CA LYS A 100 49.95 29.78 1.54
C LYS A 100 50.47 28.37 1.89
N PRO A 101 50.12 27.32 1.12
CA PRO A 101 50.57 25.96 1.41
C PRO A 101 52.03 25.77 0.97
N ALA A 102 52.87 25.29 1.89
CA ALA A 102 54.22 24.83 1.62
C ALA A 102 54.19 23.32 1.33
N GLU A 103 54.76 22.93 0.20
CA GLU A 103 55.24 21.58 -0.04
C GLU A 103 56.38 21.30 0.96
N THR A 104 56.37 20.14 1.62
CA THR A 104 57.54 19.69 2.38
C THR A 104 57.79 18.20 2.21
N GLU A 105 59.07 17.95 1.99
CA GLU A 105 59.77 16.71 1.71
C GLU A 105 59.62 15.64 2.81
N SER A 106 59.97 14.42 2.41
CA SER A 106 59.99 13.19 3.18
C SER A 106 60.98 13.24 4.37
N ALA A 107 60.44 13.31 5.59
CA ALA A 107 61.17 13.01 6.82
C ALA A 107 60.68 11.70 7.46
N LYS A 108 61.61 10.78 7.76
CA LYS A 108 61.34 9.54 8.51
C LYS A 108 60.88 9.88 9.95
N PRO A 109 59.86 9.20 10.52
CA PRO A 109 59.40 9.53 11.86
C PRO A 109 60.21 8.80 12.95
N ALA A 110 60.74 9.59 13.88
CA ALA A 110 61.09 9.13 15.22
C ALA A 110 59.93 9.50 16.16
N SER A 111 59.47 8.51 16.94
CA SER A 111 58.49 8.57 18.04
C SER A 111 57.02 8.83 17.68
N GLY A 112 56.19 7.81 17.92
CA GLY A 112 54.74 7.89 18.18
C GLY A 112 53.85 8.61 17.16
N LYS A 113 53.04 7.85 16.42
CA LYS A 113 51.96 8.40 15.58
C LYS A 113 51.02 9.29 16.43
N PRO A 114 50.78 10.56 16.07
CA PRO A 114 49.83 11.42 16.79
C PRO A 114 48.41 10.81 16.79
N GLU A 115 47.69 10.86 17.92
CA GLU A 115 46.41 10.17 18.09
C GLU A 115 45.31 10.57 17.08
N HIS A 116 45.36 11.81 16.57
CA HIS A 116 44.39 12.34 15.61
C HIS A 116 44.69 11.93 14.16
N MET A 117 45.82 11.25 13.90
CA MET A 117 46.24 10.82 12.58
C MET A 117 45.91 9.34 12.35
N THR A 118 45.73 8.95 11.09
CA THR A 118 45.53 7.58 10.66
C THR A 118 46.23 7.30 9.32
N HIS A 119 46.52 6.03 9.05
CA HIS A 119 47.05 5.68 7.73
C HIS A 119 45.90 5.58 6.75
N LEU A 120 45.93 6.37 5.68
CA LEU A 120 45.01 6.18 4.57
C LEU A 120 45.45 4.97 3.73
N ARG A 121 46.77 4.87 3.51
CA ARG A 121 47.48 3.80 2.77
C ARG A 121 48.87 3.59 3.38
N ALA A 122 49.60 2.59 2.89
CA ALA A 122 50.98 2.35 3.32
C ALA A 122 51.84 3.61 3.07
N GLY A 123 52.37 4.21 4.14
CA GLY A 123 53.19 5.42 4.08
C GLY A 123 52.43 6.75 3.99
N ASP A 124 51.10 6.73 3.82
CA ASP A 124 50.27 7.94 3.69
C ASP A 124 49.50 8.19 4.99
N LEU A 125 49.89 9.23 5.73
CA LEU A 125 49.35 9.57 7.04
C LEU A 125 48.44 10.81 6.92
N VAL A 126 47.15 10.62 7.20
CA VAL A 126 46.12 11.66 7.10
C VAL A 126 45.44 11.87 8.46
N THR A 127 44.67 12.94 8.61
CA THR A 127 43.84 13.13 9.81
C THR A 127 42.69 12.12 9.84
N LYS A 128 42.20 11.77 11.04
CA LYS A 128 41.01 10.90 11.20
C LYS A 128 39.72 11.51 10.63
N THR A 129 39.69 12.82 10.38
CA THR A 129 38.56 13.53 9.75
C THR A 129 38.62 13.52 8.22
N HIS A 130 39.61 12.86 7.63
CA HIS A 130 39.77 12.77 6.18
C HIS A 130 38.51 12.18 5.52
N PRO A 131 37.95 12.80 4.46
CA PRO A 131 36.70 12.37 3.84
C PRO A 131 36.66 10.89 3.42
N VAL A 132 37.76 10.35 2.89
CA VAL A 132 37.85 8.91 2.55
C VAL A 132 37.74 8.01 3.78
N ILE A 133 38.31 8.40 4.92
CA ILE A 133 38.19 7.62 6.17
C ILE A 133 36.73 7.62 6.66
N ALA A 134 36.05 8.77 6.55
CA ALA A 134 34.63 8.87 6.87
C ALA A 134 33.76 8.00 5.94
N TYR A 135 34.06 7.98 4.63
CA TYR A 135 33.41 7.07 3.68
C TYR A 135 33.59 5.61 4.05
N ARG A 136 34.83 5.18 4.34
CA ARG A 136 35.11 3.78 4.75
C ARG A 136 34.31 3.40 6.00
N GLY A 137 34.33 4.25 7.03
CA GLY A 137 33.58 4.01 8.25
C GLY A 137 32.07 3.91 8.03
N GLN A 138 31.51 4.70 7.10
CA GLN A 138 30.08 4.62 6.75
C GLN A 138 29.73 3.37 5.94
N LEU A 139 30.62 2.93 5.05
CA LEU A 139 30.46 1.68 4.31
C LEU A 139 30.53 0.47 5.26
N ASP A 140 31.42 0.49 6.25
CA ASP A 140 31.50 -0.54 7.29
C ASP A 140 30.26 -0.56 8.19
N LEU A 141 29.80 0.60 8.66
CA LEU A 141 28.56 0.70 9.44
C LEU A 141 27.36 0.17 8.64
N PHE A 142 27.30 0.48 7.35
CA PHE A 142 26.25 -0.03 6.48
C PHE A 142 26.28 -1.56 6.38
N GLN A 143 27.46 -2.18 6.31
CA GLN A 143 27.58 -3.64 6.37
C GLN A 143 27.04 -4.23 7.70
N CYS A 144 27.27 -3.56 8.83
CA CYS A 144 26.66 -3.98 10.10
C CYS A 144 25.13 -3.89 10.06
N GLU A 145 24.57 -2.82 9.46
CA GLU A 145 23.12 -2.67 9.29
C GLU A 145 22.51 -3.72 8.36
N LEU A 146 23.27 -4.21 7.35
CA LEU A 146 22.84 -5.34 6.53
C LEU A 146 22.68 -6.61 7.36
N VAL A 147 23.65 -6.92 8.23
CA VAL A 147 23.57 -8.09 9.13
C VAL A 147 22.41 -7.97 10.11
N GLU A 148 22.19 -6.78 10.70
CA GLU A 148 21.01 -6.54 11.55
C GLU A 148 19.71 -6.81 10.78
N ALA A 149 19.63 -6.36 9.53
CA ALA A 149 18.46 -6.60 8.69
C ALA A 149 18.30 -8.09 8.32
N GLN A 150 19.40 -8.83 8.09
CA GLN A 150 19.35 -10.28 7.87
C GLN A 150 18.80 -11.02 9.09
N CYS A 151 19.24 -10.66 10.31
CA CYS A 151 18.68 -11.25 11.54
C CYS A 151 17.17 -10.94 11.68
N PHE A 152 16.76 -9.71 11.36
CA PHE A 152 15.35 -9.35 11.34
C PHE A 152 14.56 -10.15 10.30
N PHE A 153 15.07 -10.28 9.06
CA PHE A 153 14.42 -11.07 8.02
C PHE A 153 14.37 -12.57 8.34
N LEU A 154 15.33 -13.10 9.10
CA LEU A 154 15.30 -14.48 9.57
C LEU A 154 14.12 -14.72 10.53
N GLN A 155 13.87 -13.77 11.43
CA GLN A 155 12.74 -13.82 12.36
C GLN A 155 11.39 -13.73 11.63
N GLU A 156 11.34 -12.98 10.52
CA GLU A 156 10.14 -12.83 9.68
C GLU A 156 9.99 -13.94 8.63
N GLY A 157 10.92 -14.90 8.53
CA GLY A 157 10.87 -16.00 7.56
C GLY A 157 11.22 -15.62 6.11
N GLU A 158 11.92 -14.50 5.89
CA GLU A 158 12.25 -13.95 4.57
C GLU A 158 13.63 -14.41 4.06
N GLU A 159 13.78 -15.72 3.80
CA GLU A 159 15.05 -16.33 3.37
C GLU A 159 15.60 -15.77 2.04
N GLU A 160 14.71 -15.40 1.12
CA GLU A 160 15.11 -14.82 -0.17
C GLU A 160 15.71 -13.42 0.01
N LEU A 161 15.15 -12.60 0.90
CA LEU A 161 15.71 -11.30 1.22
C LEU A 161 17.09 -11.43 1.88
N ILE A 162 17.30 -12.45 2.72
CA ILE A 162 18.61 -12.71 3.34
C ILE A 162 19.67 -12.98 2.26
N ARG A 163 19.35 -13.85 1.28
CA ARG A 163 20.24 -14.16 0.14
C ARG A 163 20.56 -12.91 -0.69
N HIS A 164 19.57 -12.05 -0.94
CA HIS A 164 19.81 -10.77 -1.60
C HIS A 164 20.72 -9.86 -0.75
N LEU A 165 20.55 -9.81 0.57
CA LEU A 165 21.46 -9.02 1.42
C LEU A 165 22.89 -9.56 1.43
N ASP A 166 23.11 -10.87 1.26
CA ASP A 166 24.45 -11.45 1.11
C ASP A 166 25.15 -10.94 -0.17
N GLU A 167 24.43 -10.88 -1.29
CA GLU A 167 24.95 -10.29 -2.53
C GLU A 167 25.31 -8.81 -2.36
N VAL A 168 24.45 -8.05 -1.67
CA VAL A 168 24.74 -6.64 -1.36
C VAL A 168 25.97 -6.50 -0.46
N ALA A 169 26.11 -7.34 0.56
CA ALA A 169 27.26 -7.32 1.46
C ALA A 169 28.55 -7.66 0.69
N ALA A 170 28.50 -8.62 -0.25
CA ALA A 170 29.62 -8.94 -1.12
C ALA A 170 30.02 -7.74 -2.00
N LEU A 171 29.05 -7.06 -2.60
CA LEU A 171 29.28 -5.84 -3.39
C LEU A 171 29.90 -4.72 -2.54
N CYS A 172 29.44 -4.52 -1.30
CA CYS A 172 30.02 -3.53 -0.38
C CYS A 172 31.49 -3.82 -0.06
N ARG A 173 31.84 -5.09 0.17
CA ARG A 173 33.25 -5.50 0.37
C ARG A 173 34.10 -5.23 -0.86
N GLN A 174 33.57 -5.50 -2.05
CA GLN A 174 34.28 -5.22 -3.30
C GLN A 174 34.50 -3.70 -3.52
N LEU A 175 33.49 -2.86 -3.22
CA LEU A 175 33.65 -1.40 -3.25
C LEU A 175 34.79 -0.94 -2.33
N MET A 176 34.84 -1.45 -1.10
CA MET A 176 35.92 -1.16 -0.16
C MET A 176 37.28 -1.58 -0.71
N VAL A 177 37.40 -2.79 -1.27
CA VAL A 177 38.66 -3.30 -1.83
C VAL A 177 39.13 -2.44 -3.02
N SER A 178 38.24 -2.13 -3.96
CA SER A 178 38.55 -1.28 -5.12
C SER A 178 38.92 0.15 -4.72
N GLU A 179 38.34 0.68 -3.66
CA GLU A 179 38.76 1.96 -3.09
C GLU A 179 40.18 1.86 -2.52
N VAL A 180 40.43 0.92 -1.63
CA VAL A 180 41.73 0.77 -0.93
C VAL A 180 42.87 0.54 -1.91
N LYS A 181 42.65 -0.31 -2.93
CA LYS A 181 43.64 -0.62 -3.97
C LYS A 181 43.76 0.46 -5.05
N GLN A 182 42.83 1.41 -5.09
CA GLN A 182 42.70 2.38 -6.18
C GLN A 182 42.51 1.76 -7.56
N GLU A 183 41.86 0.61 -7.61
CA GLU A 183 41.52 -0.08 -8.86
C GLU A 183 40.10 0.32 -9.29
N PRO A 184 39.83 0.41 -10.61
CA PRO A 184 38.47 0.61 -11.12
C PRO A 184 37.52 -0.47 -10.59
N PHE A 185 36.37 -0.05 -10.07
CA PHE A 185 35.32 -0.95 -9.64
C PHE A 185 34.45 -1.35 -10.83
N GLN A 186 34.25 -2.65 -11.00
CA GLN A 186 33.36 -3.21 -12.00
C GLN A 186 32.49 -4.27 -11.35
N TRP A 187 31.20 -4.26 -11.69
CA TRP A 187 30.24 -5.25 -11.25
C TRP A 187 29.30 -5.57 -12.41
N THR A 188 28.89 -6.83 -12.52
CA THR A 188 28.10 -7.31 -13.66
C THR A 188 26.61 -7.32 -13.32
N THR A 189 26.25 -7.94 -12.19
CA THR A 189 24.86 -8.11 -11.79
C THR A 189 24.67 -8.05 -10.27
N LEU A 190 23.45 -7.75 -9.85
CA LEU A 190 22.96 -7.83 -8.48
C LEU A 190 21.52 -8.35 -8.56
N PHE A 191 21.22 -9.43 -7.86
CA PHE A 191 19.94 -10.16 -7.95
C PHE A 191 19.65 -10.65 -9.38
N GLY A 192 20.71 -10.98 -10.12
CA GLY A 192 20.63 -11.35 -11.54
C GLY A 192 20.30 -10.20 -12.49
N LEU A 193 20.33 -8.94 -12.03
CA LEU A 193 20.00 -7.76 -12.83
C LEU A 193 21.23 -6.91 -13.11
N THR A 194 21.35 -6.39 -14.33
CA THR A 194 22.40 -5.42 -14.69
C THR A 194 22.11 -4.04 -14.07
N PRO A 195 23.11 -3.13 -14.00
CA PRO A 195 22.91 -1.75 -13.54
C PRO A 195 21.76 -1.02 -14.26
N GLU A 196 21.63 -1.23 -15.57
CA GLU A 196 20.60 -0.65 -16.43
C GLU A 196 19.22 -1.23 -16.12
N GLU A 197 19.14 -2.54 -15.88
CA GLU A 197 17.89 -3.20 -15.52
C GLU A 197 17.41 -2.78 -14.12
N LEU A 198 18.32 -2.65 -13.15
CA LEU A 198 17.98 -2.08 -11.83
C LEU A 198 17.43 -0.66 -11.98
N ARG A 199 18.02 0.15 -12.87
CA ARG A 199 17.53 1.49 -13.16
C ARG A 199 16.12 1.43 -13.72
N GLU A 200 15.93 0.72 -14.82
CA GLU A 200 14.66 0.59 -15.54
C GLU A 200 13.54 0.14 -14.60
N ARG A 201 13.75 -0.95 -13.85
CA ARG A 201 12.72 -1.48 -12.94
C ARG A 201 12.40 -0.54 -11.80
N SER A 202 13.40 0.18 -11.26
CA SER A 202 13.18 1.14 -10.19
C SER A 202 12.42 2.40 -10.63
N HIS A 203 12.50 2.79 -11.91
CA HIS A 203 11.76 3.92 -12.48
C HIS A 203 10.35 3.54 -12.97
N HIS A 204 10.09 2.26 -13.20
CA HIS A 204 8.83 1.76 -13.74
C HIS A 204 8.19 0.67 -12.87
N PRO A 205 7.99 0.88 -11.56
CA PRO A 205 7.50 -0.17 -10.67
C PRO A 205 6.10 -0.69 -11.02
N GLN A 206 5.24 0.14 -11.59
CA GLN A 206 3.90 -0.29 -12.04
C GLN A 206 4.00 -1.36 -13.14
N LYS A 207 4.94 -1.21 -14.06
CA LYS A 207 5.15 -2.15 -15.18
C LYS A 207 5.67 -3.51 -14.71
N TYR A 208 6.55 -3.52 -13.70
CA TYR A 208 7.27 -4.73 -13.29
C TYR A 208 6.69 -5.40 -12.04
N PHE A 209 6.00 -4.66 -11.18
CA PHE A 209 5.50 -5.16 -9.89
C PHE A 209 4.01 -4.87 -9.66
N GLY A 210 3.35 -4.16 -10.58
CA GLY A 210 1.93 -3.79 -10.44
C GLY A 210 1.64 -2.80 -9.32
N ILE A 211 2.66 -2.07 -8.83
CA ILE A 211 2.50 -1.07 -7.76
C ILE A 211 2.93 0.33 -8.20
N ASP A 212 2.18 1.33 -7.75
CA ASP A 212 2.48 2.74 -7.99
C ASP A 212 3.61 3.24 -7.08
N HIS A 213 4.33 4.26 -7.57
CA HIS A 213 5.18 5.11 -6.74
C HIS A 213 4.32 5.79 -5.68
N THR A 214 4.50 5.36 -4.44
CA THR A 214 3.69 5.79 -3.30
C THR A 214 4.61 6.15 -2.14
N PRO A 215 4.27 7.17 -1.33
CA PRO A 215 5.01 7.49 -0.13
C PRO A 215 5.11 6.29 0.81
N LEU A 216 6.18 6.22 1.60
CA LEU A 216 6.31 5.20 2.63
C LEU A 216 5.16 5.35 3.64
N SER A 217 4.46 4.25 3.92
CA SER A 217 3.34 4.19 4.86
C SER A 217 3.54 3.02 5.81
N TYR A 218 3.09 3.15 7.06
CA TYR A 218 3.09 2.06 8.03
C TYR A 218 2.32 0.83 7.54
N THR A 219 1.31 1.05 6.67
CA THR A 219 0.51 -0.01 6.05
C THR A 219 1.30 -0.92 5.12
N HIS A 220 2.50 -0.53 4.69
CA HIS A 220 3.37 -1.40 3.90
C HIS A 220 4.05 -2.49 4.73
N GLY A 221 4.02 -2.36 6.06
CA GLY A 221 4.54 -3.34 7.00
C GLY A 221 6.04 -3.22 7.29
N PRO A 222 6.53 -3.98 8.28
CA PRO A 222 7.86 -3.77 8.86
C PRO A 222 9.00 -4.16 7.91
N ILE A 223 8.83 -5.18 7.08
CA ILE A 223 9.82 -5.60 6.07
C ILE A 223 10.10 -4.48 5.06
N VAL A 224 9.04 -3.88 4.51
CA VAL A 224 9.17 -2.77 3.55
C VAL A 224 9.83 -1.55 4.22
N ALA A 225 9.48 -1.27 5.47
CA ALA A 225 10.12 -0.20 6.24
C ALA A 225 11.63 -0.47 6.45
N LYS A 226 12.03 -1.71 6.78
CA LYS A 226 13.44 -2.10 6.93
C LYS A 226 14.21 -1.96 5.62
N LEU A 227 13.64 -2.37 4.48
CA LEU A 227 14.25 -2.18 3.15
C LEU A 227 14.43 -0.70 2.80
N HIS A 228 13.46 0.16 3.16
CA HIS A 228 13.59 1.60 2.97
C HIS A 228 14.62 2.26 3.91
N LYS A 229 14.81 1.73 5.13
CA LYS A 229 15.91 2.13 6.02
C LYS A 229 17.25 1.84 5.35
N LEU A 230 17.45 0.62 4.84
CA LEU A 230 18.68 0.25 4.13
C LEU A 230 18.91 1.09 2.87
N ARG A 231 17.86 1.36 2.07
CA ARG A 231 17.93 2.28 0.93
C ARG A 231 18.41 3.68 1.33
N SER A 232 17.91 4.19 2.45
CA SER A 232 18.28 5.52 2.94
C SER A 232 19.73 5.53 3.43
N LYS A 233 20.15 4.44 4.10
CA LYS A 233 21.52 4.27 4.55
C LYS A 233 22.51 4.14 3.39
N SER A 234 22.17 3.41 2.32
CA SER A 234 23.02 3.32 1.13
C SER A 234 23.20 4.68 0.43
N ARG A 235 22.16 5.52 0.43
CA ARG A 235 22.25 6.91 -0.05
C ARG A 235 23.11 7.79 0.86
N GLU A 236 23.07 7.57 2.16
CA GLU A 236 24.00 8.24 3.07
C GLU A 236 25.45 7.88 2.73
N VAL A 237 25.75 6.59 2.52
CA VAL A 237 27.09 6.14 2.09
C VAL A 237 27.50 6.79 0.76
N GLU A 238 26.58 6.90 -0.21
CA GLU A 238 26.79 7.63 -1.47
C GLU A 238 27.18 9.11 -1.26
N LEU A 239 26.56 9.79 -0.30
CA LEU A 239 26.91 11.18 0.04
C LEU A 239 28.33 11.27 0.63
N TYR A 240 28.73 10.33 1.48
CA TYR A 240 30.11 10.28 1.97
C TYR A 240 31.11 9.96 0.86
N ALA A 241 30.76 9.11 -0.11
CA ALA A 241 31.58 8.86 -1.29
C ALA A 241 31.77 10.13 -2.12
N ASN A 242 30.69 10.88 -2.38
CA ASN A 242 30.77 12.18 -3.07
C ASN A 242 31.69 13.16 -2.32
N ARG A 243 31.55 13.28 -1.00
CA ARG A 243 32.44 14.12 -0.19
C ARG A 243 33.91 13.68 -0.26
N ALA A 244 34.16 12.39 -0.47
CA ALA A 244 35.49 11.83 -0.50
C ALA A 244 36.18 11.96 -1.87
N PHE A 245 35.42 11.91 -2.95
CA PHE A 245 35.97 11.74 -4.30
C PHE A 245 35.62 12.85 -5.28
N THR A 246 34.70 13.74 -4.91
CA THR A 246 34.31 14.91 -5.72
C THR A 246 34.98 16.16 -5.19
N ASP A 247 35.66 16.90 -6.08
CA ASP A 247 36.32 18.15 -5.74
C ASP A 247 35.35 19.35 -5.67
N ALA A 248 35.88 20.54 -5.39
CA ALA A 248 35.08 21.77 -5.29
C ALA A 248 34.46 22.21 -6.63
N ASN A 249 34.98 21.75 -7.77
CA ASN A 249 34.48 22.04 -9.10
C ASN A 249 33.42 21.02 -9.55
N GLY A 250 33.20 19.96 -8.77
CA GLY A 250 32.27 18.88 -9.09
C GLY A 250 32.90 17.74 -9.90
N GLU A 251 34.22 17.74 -10.10
CA GLU A 251 34.91 16.66 -10.79
C GLU A 251 35.11 15.48 -9.84
N CYS A 252 34.65 14.29 -10.24
CA CYS A 252 34.69 13.10 -9.41
C CYS A 252 35.77 12.12 -9.87
N SER A 253 36.73 11.84 -8.99
CA SER A 253 37.83 10.89 -9.23
C SER A 253 37.40 9.41 -9.22
N ARG A 254 36.27 9.07 -8.60
CA ARG A 254 35.75 7.69 -8.45
C ARG A 254 34.29 7.56 -8.85
N THR A 255 33.98 7.91 -10.10
CA THR A 255 32.62 7.83 -10.65
C THR A 255 32.06 6.41 -10.63
N ASP A 256 32.92 5.41 -10.78
CA ASP A 256 32.63 3.98 -10.68
C ASP A 256 31.99 3.60 -9.33
N LEU A 257 32.55 4.07 -8.22
CA LEU A 257 32.02 3.81 -6.87
C LEU A 257 30.69 4.52 -6.64
N ILE A 258 30.58 5.78 -7.07
CA ILE A 258 29.35 6.57 -6.91
C ILE A 258 28.22 5.97 -7.72
N GLN A 259 28.46 5.57 -8.96
CA GLN A 259 27.45 4.93 -9.81
C GLN A 259 26.97 3.61 -9.19
N ALA A 260 27.86 2.78 -8.65
CA ALA A 260 27.49 1.55 -7.96
C ALA A 260 26.59 1.79 -6.74
N LEU A 261 26.96 2.73 -5.87
CA LEU A 261 26.15 3.10 -4.69
C LEU A 261 24.79 3.68 -5.08
N ASN A 262 24.75 4.47 -6.15
CA ASN A 262 23.52 5.03 -6.69
C ASN A 262 22.57 3.92 -7.17
N ARG A 263 23.10 2.90 -7.88
CA ARG A 263 22.34 1.71 -8.30
C ARG A 263 21.91 0.84 -7.12
N LEU A 264 22.71 0.76 -6.07
CA LEU A 264 22.36 0.03 -4.86
C LEU A 264 21.09 0.60 -4.20
N SER A 265 20.90 1.92 -4.23
CA SER A 265 19.64 2.54 -3.76
C SER A 265 18.42 2.16 -4.61
N SER A 266 18.60 1.87 -5.90
CA SER A 266 17.56 1.31 -6.77
C SER A 266 17.26 -0.15 -6.41
N ALA A 267 18.29 -0.94 -6.09
CA ALA A 267 18.15 -2.34 -5.71
C ALA A 267 17.24 -2.53 -4.50
N PHE A 268 17.47 -1.78 -3.41
CA PHE A 268 16.58 -1.85 -2.23
C PHE A 268 15.14 -1.43 -2.51
N TYR A 269 14.94 -0.50 -3.46
CA TYR A 269 13.60 -0.11 -3.85
C TYR A 269 12.88 -1.22 -4.60
N ILE A 270 13.59 -1.93 -5.47
CA ILE A 270 13.06 -3.10 -6.17
C ILE A 270 12.65 -4.19 -5.17
N LEU A 271 13.49 -4.50 -4.17
CA LEU A 271 13.13 -5.45 -3.11
C LEU A 271 11.87 -5.00 -2.37
N ALA A 272 11.77 -3.72 -2.02
CA ALA A 272 10.58 -3.17 -1.38
C ALA A 272 9.34 -3.29 -2.28
N CYS A 273 9.48 -3.09 -3.59
CA CYS A 273 8.41 -3.27 -4.56
C CYS A 273 7.96 -4.73 -4.66
N GLN A 274 8.89 -5.68 -4.70
CA GLN A 274 8.58 -7.12 -4.75
C GLN A 274 7.78 -7.56 -3.52
N VAL A 275 8.21 -7.17 -2.32
CA VAL A 275 7.50 -7.49 -1.06
C VAL A 275 6.07 -6.94 -1.09
N ARG A 276 5.89 -5.70 -1.58
CA ARG A 276 4.56 -5.08 -1.68
C ARG A 276 3.67 -5.78 -2.71
N SER A 277 4.24 -6.22 -3.82
CA SER A 277 3.52 -6.95 -4.87
C SER A 277 2.99 -8.28 -4.34
N ARG A 278 3.82 -9.06 -3.62
CA ARG A 278 3.41 -10.34 -2.99
C ARG A 278 2.18 -10.16 -2.08
N LYS A 279 2.21 -9.17 -1.19
CA LYS A 279 1.08 -8.87 -0.28
C LYS A 279 -0.19 -8.45 -1.01
N ALA A 280 -0.07 -7.68 -2.09
CA ALA A 280 -1.22 -7.27 -2.89
C ALA A 280 -1.87 -8.48 -3.59
N GLN A 281 -1.05 -9.39 -4.11
CA GLN A 281 -1.50 -10.64 -4.73
C GLN A 281 -2.20 -11.56 -3.73
N GLU A 282 -1.64 -11.77 -2.53
CA GLU A 282 -2.29 -12.56 -1.47
C GLU A 282 -3.69 -12.03 -1.09
N LEU A 283 -3.84 -10.70 -1.06
CA LEU A 283 -5.12 -10.06 -0.76
C LEU A 283 -6.14 -10.21 -1.89
N GLU A 284 -5.67 -10.26 -3.15
CA GLU A 284 -6.50 -10.48 -4.32
C GLU A 284 -6.93 -11.96 -4.45
N GLU A 285 -6.06 -12.89 -4.02
CA GLU A 285 -6.28 -14.35 -4.07
C GLU A 285 -7.32 -14.86 -3.06
N LYS A 286 -7.55 -14.16 -1.95
CA LYS A 286 -8.54 -14.53 -0.92
C LYS A 286 -9.91 -13.89 -1.11
N ARG A 287 -10.31 -13.66 -2.37
CA ARG A 287 -11.63 -13.14 -2.73
C ARG A 287 -12.59 -14.25 -3.15
N VAL A 288 -13.84 -14.13 -2.70
CA VAL A 288 -14.93 -15.06 -3.01
C VAL A 288 -16.12 -14.30 -3.63
N PRO A 289 -16.73 -14.80 -4.73
CA PRO A 289 -17.99 -14.24 -5.23
C PRO A 289 -19.11 -14.36 -4.18
N VAL A 290 -19.98 -13.37 -4.09
CA VAL A 290 -21.13 -13.41 -3.16
C VAL A 290 -22.40 -13.78 -3.92
N GLY A 291 -22.97 -14.93 -3.59
CA GLY A 291 -24.27 -15.39 -4.03
C GLY A 291 -25.36 -14.99 -3.03
N ILE A 292 -26.51 -14.55 -3.56
CA ILE A 292 -27.67 -14.15 -2.76
C ILE A 292 -28.73 -15.23 -2.87
N SER A 293 -29.10 -15.81 -1.73
CA SER A 293 -30.14 -16.81 -1.63
C SER A 293 -31.46 -16.14 -1.24
N ASN A 294 -32.38 -16.07 -2.20
CA ASN A 294 -33.77 -15.74 -1.89
C ASN A 294 -34.48 -16.96 -1.26
N ARG A 295 -35.66 -16.76 -0.68
CA ARG A 295 -36.47 -17.82 -0.08
C ARG A 295 -36.71 -18.97 -1.05
N HIS A 296 -36.46 -20.18 -0.58
CA HIS A 296 -36.60 -21.38 -1.40
C HIS A 296 -36.81 -22.63 -0.56
N ILE A 297 -37.14 -23.75 -1.22
CA ILE A 297 -37.33 -25.04 -0.56
C ILE A 297 -36.62 -26.15 -1.34
N HIS A 298 -36.01 -27.06 -0.61
CA HIS A 298 -35.58 -28.36 -1.09
C HIS A 298 -36.62 -29.41 -0.66
N LEU A 299 -37.02 -30.30 -1.57
CA LEU A 299 -38.05 -31.31 -1.31
C LEU A 299 -37.47 -32.71 -1.22
N SER A 300 -38.07 -33.55 -0.37
CA SER A 300 -37.94 -34.99 -0.44
C SER A 300 -38.73 -35.56 -1.62
N GLN A 301 -38.38 -36.77 -2.09
CA GLN A 301 -39.15 -37.42 -3.16
C GLN A 301 -40.61 -37.66 -2.74
N ALA A 302 -40.85 -38.04 -1.48
CA ALA A 302 -42.19 -38.28 -0.95
C ALA A 302 -43.03 -36.99 -0.95
N ASP A 303 -42.44 -35.88 -0.50
CA ASP A 303 -43.14 -34.59 -0.44
C ASP A 303 -43.34 -33.99 -1.83
N LEU A 304 -42.38 -34.18 -2.75
CA LEU A 304 -42.54 -33.80 -4.16
C LEU A 304 -43.78 -34.48 -4.75
N GLU A 305 -43.93 -35.79 -4.52
CA GLU A 305 -45.07 -36.53 -5.03
C GLU A 305 -46.39 -36.13 -4.37
N ALA A 306 -46.39 -35.83 -3.07
CA ALA A 306 -47.57 -35.33 -2.37
C ALA A 306 -48.03 -33.96 -2.88
N LEU A 307 -47.08 -33.10 -3.26
CA LEU A 307 -47.36 -31.72 -3.68
C LEU A 307 -47.67 -31.60 -5.18
N PHE A 308 -47.06 -32.45 -6.03
CA PHE A 308 -47.13 -32.34 -7.49
C PHE A 308 -47.67 -33.59 -8.21
N GLY A 309 -47.85 -34.70 -7.50
CA GLY A 309 -48.39 -35.96 -8.04
C GLY A 309 -47.38 -37.11 -8.06
N LYS A 310 -47.88 -38.34 -8.01
CA LYS A 310 -47.06 -39.56 -7.95
C LYS A 310 -46.13 -39.70 -9.17
N GLY A 311 -44.85 -39.98 -8.94
CA GLY A 311 -43.84 -40.12 -9.98
C GLY A 311 -43.40 -38.80 -10.64
N TYR A 312 -43.78 -37.65 -10.08
CA TYR A 312 -43.38 -36.35 -10.63
C TYR A 312 -41.86 -36.14 -10.54
N THR A 313 -41.30 -35.47 -11.55
CA THR A 313 -39.88 -35.11 -11.62
C THR A 313 -39.75 -33.60 -11.83
N LEU A 314 -38.85 -32.97 -11.09
CA LEU A 314 -38.61 -31.52 -11.18
C LEU A 314 -38.12 -31.10 -12.56
N THR A 315 -38.65 -29.98 -13.06
CA THR A 315 -38.24 -29.42 -14.35
C THR A 315 -37.18 -28.36 -14.14
N SER A 316 -35.93 -28.59 -14.59
CA SER A 316 -34.87 -27.58 -14.46
C SER A 316 -35.22 -26.30 -15.25
N GLN A 317 -35.14 -25.15 -14.56
CA GLN A 317 -35.30 -23.83 -15.17
C GLN A 317 -33.94 -23.15 -15.37
N LYS A 318 -33.08 -23.21 -14.36
CA LYS A 318 -31.79 -22.51 -14.36
C LYS A 318 -30.80 -23.21 -13.44
N ASP A 319 -29.61 -23.49 -13.94
CA ASP A 319 -28.52 -24.02 -13.13
C ASP A 319 -28.04 -22.98 -12.12
N LEU A 320 -27.74 -23.45 -10.90
CA LEU A 320 -27.12 -22.64 -9.87
C LEU A 320 -25.59 -22.68 -9.98
N SER A 321 -24.94 -21.86 -9.19
CA SER A 321 -23.48 -21.77 -9.10
C SER A 321 -22.83 -23.09 -8.65
N GLN A 322 -23.47 -23.78 -7.71
CA GLN A 322 -23.01 -25.07 -7.20
C GLN A 322 -23.31 -26.19 -8.22
N PRO A 323 -22.30 -26.98 -8.62
CA PRO A 323 -22.46 -28.06 -9.61
C PRO A 323 -23.64 -29.00 -9.30
N GLY A 324 -24.48 -29.25 -10.31
CA GLY A 324 -25.63 -30.16 -10.21
C GLY A 324 -26.84 -29.63 -9.45
N GLN A 325 -26.77 -28.43 -8.84
CA GLN A 325 -27.94 -27.79 -8.23
C GLN A 325 -28.64 -26.88 -9.26
N PHE A 326 -29.98 -26.84 -9.22
CA PHE A 326 -30.77 -26.03 -10.15
C PHE A 326 -32.00 -25.43 -9.48
N ALA A 327 -32.42 -24.25 -9.95
CA ALA A 327 -33.75 -23.73 -9.69
C ALA A 327 -34.74 -24.41 -10.63
N ALA A 328 -35.78 -25.01 -10.08
CA ALA A 328 -36.80 -25.71 -10.83
C ALA A 328 -37.91 -24.75 -11.28
N GLN A 329 -38.68 -25.07 -12.32
CA GLN A 329 -39.82 -24.25 -12.77
C GLN A 329 -40.91 -24.18 -11.70
N GLU A 330 -40.99 -25.21 -10.87
CA GLU A 330 -41.96 -25.39 -9.82
C GLU A 330 -41.77 -24.39 -8.68
N THR A 331 -42.91 -23.98 -8.12
CA THR A 331 -42.98 -23.17 -6.91
C THR A 331 -44.07 -23.70 -6.00
N VAL A 332 -43.88 -23.53 -4.70
CA VAL A 332 -44.87 -23.87 -3.67
C VAL A 332 -45.27 -22.61 -2.90
N ALA A 333 -46.26 -22.74 -2.02
CA ALA A 333 -46.52 -21.76 -1.00
C ALA A 333 -46.15 -22.31 0.38
N LEU A 334 -45.58 -21.44 1.23
CA LEU A 334 -45.31 -21.72 2.63
C LEU A 334 -46.37 -21.02 3.47
N VAL A 335 -47.04 -21.76 4.36
CA VAL A 335 -48.10 -21.24 5.23
C VAL A 335 -47.69 -21.46 6.67
N GLY A 336 -47.62 -20.37 7.42
CA GLY A 336 -47.41 -20.37 8.87
C GLY A 336 -48.65 -19.88 9.61
N PRO A 337 -48.60 -19.83 10.95
CA PRO A 337 -49.75 -19.46 11.79
C PRO A 337 -50.33 -18.07 11.51
N LYS A 338 -49.51 -17.14 11.03
CA LYS A 338 -49.89 -15.73 10.82
C LYS A 338 -50.14 -15.39 9.36
N GLY A 339 -49.49 -16.07 8.42
CA GLY A 339 -49.46 -15.64 7.04
C GLY A 339 -48.93 -16.69 6.07
N ARG A 340 -48.82 -16.27 4.81
CA ARG A 340 -48.50 -17.13 3.68
C ARG A 340 -47.51 -16.44 2.75
N LEU A 341 -46.55 -17.20 2.24
CA LEU A 341 -45.61 -16.79 1.20
C LEU A 341 -45.85 -17.65 -0.04
N ASP A 342 -46.34 -17.03 -1.12
CA ASP A 342 -46.55 -17.70 -2.40
C ASP A 342 -45.29 -17.66 -3.28
N LYS A 343 -45.26 -18.53 -4.30
CA LYS A 343 -44.22 -18.59 -5.32
C LYS A 343 -42.81 -18.80 -4.75
N VAL A 344 -42.70 -19.59 -3.68
CA VAL A 344 -41.40 -20.01 -3.12
C VAL A 344 -40.78 -21.03 -4.07
N ARG A 345 -39.55 -20.74 -4.52
CA ARG A 345 -38.85 -21.53 -5.53
C ARG A 345 -38.45 -22.90 -5.00
N VAL A 346 -38.67 -23.95 -5.78
CA VAL A 346 -38.11 -25.28 -5.49
C VAL A 346 -36.70 -25.38 -6.07
N LEU A 347 -35.74 -25.84 -5.27
CA LEU A 347 -34.37 -26.12 -5.71
C LEU A 347 -34.12 -27.62 -5.79
N GLY A 348 -33.66 -28.07 -6.95
CA GLY A 348 -33.32 -29.45 -7.25
C GLY A 348 -31.82 -29.74 -7.18
N PRO A 349 -31.43 -31.03 -7.15
CA PRO A 349 -32.30 -32.21 -7.16
C PRO A 349 -33.01 -32.42 -5.81
N VAL A 350 -33.94 -33.39 -5.77
CA VAL A 350 -34.58 -33.80 -4.51
C VAL A 350 -33.53 -34.25 -3.49
N ARG A 351 -33.82 -33.97 -2.21
CA ARG A 351 -32.95 -34.33 -1.08
C ARG A 351 -33.60 -35.42 -0.23
N LYS A 352 -32.88 -35.90 0.79
CA LYS A 352 -33.42 -36.91 1.72
C LYS A 352 -34.52 -36.36 2.62
N LYS A 353 -34.45 -35.07 2.96
CA LYS A 353 -35.40 -34.38 3.84
C LYS A 353 -35.80 -33.05 3.20
N THR A 354 -37.05 -32.66 3.42
CA THR A 354 -37.55 -31.35 3.00
C THR A 354 -37.01 -30.25 3.93
N GLN A 355 -36.59 -29.14 3.34
CA GLN A 355 -36.00 -28.01 4.06
C GLN A 355 -36.37 -26.70 3.37
N ALA A 356 -37.00 -25.79 4.11
CA ALA A 356 -37.31 -24.44 3.67
C ALA A 356 -36.26 -23.46 4.22
N GLU A 357 -35.60 -22.73 3.33
CA GLU A 357 -34.64 -21.68 3.69
C GLU A 357 -35.31 -20.32 3.44
N ILE A 358 -35.52 -19.57 4.50
CA ILE A 358 -36.29 -18.31 4.51
C ILE A 358 -35.54 -17.24 5.31
N SER A 359 -35.82 -15.96 5.07
CA SER A 359 -35.17 -14.90 5.83
C SER A 359 -35.81 -14.67 7.20
N VAL A 360 -35.16 -13.86 8.04
CA VAL A 360 -35.76 -13.43 9.32
C VAL A 360 -37.05 -12.65 9.07
N THR A 361 -37.08 -11.80 8.04
CA THR A 361 -38.27 -11.05 7.61
C THR A 361 -39.41 -11.98 7.21
N ASP A 362 -39.11 -13.07 6.50
CA ASP A 362 -40.10 -14.08 6.12
C ASP A 362 -40.69 -14.80 7.34
N CYS A 363 -39.87 -15.12 8.34
CA CYS A 363 -40.33 -15.75 9.58
C CYS A 363 -41.40 -14.90 10.30
N PHE A 364 -41.20 -13.57 10.36
CA PHE A 364 -42.19 -12.64 10.93
C PHE A 364 -43.50 -12.56 10.15
N SER A 365 -43.44 -12.77 8.83
CA SER A 365 -44.60 -12.78 7.94
C SER A 365 -45.41 -14.08 8.11
N LEU A 366 -44.72 -15.21 8.24
CA LEU A 366 -45.31 -16.52 8.48
C LEU A 366 -45.79 -16.69 9.94
N GLY A 367 -45.21 -15.96 10.88
CA GLY A 367 -45.52 -16.09 12.31
C GLY A 367 -44.82 -17.27 12.98
N ILE A 368 -43.61 -17.61 12.51
CA ILE A 368 -42.77 -18.66 13.10
C ILE A 368 -41.49 -18.07 13.70
N LYS A 369 -40.90 -18.77 14.67
CA LYS A 369 -39.67 -18.33 15.32
C LYS A 369 -38.49 -18.43 14.34
N PRO A 370 -37.70 -17.36 14.11
CA PRO A 370 -36.50 -17.46 13.30
C PRO A 370 -35.43 -18.30 14.03
N VAL A 371 -34.93 -19.34 13.37
CA VAL A 371 -33.86 -20.21 13.88
C VAL A 371 -32.76 -20.30 12.82
N VAL A 372 -31.59 -19.73 13.13
CA VAL A 372 -30.42 -19.75 12.23
C VAL A 372 -29.75 -21.12 12.29
N ARG A 373 -29.54 -21.76 11.14
CA ARG A 373 -28.93 -23.10 11.03
C ARG A 373 -28.11 -23.27 9.77
N ASP A 374 -27.11 -24.14 9.86
CA ASP A 374 -26.42 -24.65 8.68
C ASP A 374 -27.33 -25.63 7.93
N SER A 375 -27.28 -25.62 6.60
CA SER A 375 -28.11 -26.49 5.75
C SER A 375 -27.93 -27.96 6.12
N GLY A 376 -29.04 -28.66 6.44
CA GLY A 376 -29.07 -30.03 6.94
C GLY A 376 -29.30 -30.18 8.46
N GLN A 377 -29.09 -29.14 9.26
CA GLN A 377 -29.31 -29.18 10.72
C GLN A 377 -30.75 -28.78 11.10
N LEU A 378 -31.69 -29.72 10.94
CA LEU A 378 -33.13 -29.43 11.07
C LEU A 378 -33.70 -29.59 12.50
N ASP A 379 -32.96 -30.15 13.45
CA ASP A 379 -33.52 -30.52 14.76
C ASP A 379 -33.88 -29.28 15.60
N GLY A 380 -35.09 -29.19 16.13
CA GLY A 380 -35.54 -28.02 16.90
C GLY A 380 -35.81 -26.76 16.06
N THR A 381 -35.99 -26.93 14.75
CA THR A 381 -36.46 -25.87 13.85
C THR A 381 -38.00 -25.85 13.79
N PRO A 382 -38.63 -24.71 13.53
CA PRO A 382 -40.08 -24.66 13.37
C PRO A 382 -40.53 -25.45 12.14
N GLY A 383 -41.75 -25.98 12.26
CA GLY A 383 -42.54 -26.50 11.16
C GLY A 383 -43.32 -25.42 10.42
N LEU A 384 -43.90 -25.81 9.28
CA LEU A 384 -44.86 -25.02 8.51
C LEU A 384 -45.61 -25.93 7.53
N GLN A 385 -46.71 -25.45 6.97
CA GLN A 385 -47.42 -26.16 5.91
C GLN A 385 -46.89 -25.74 4.54
N VAL A 386 -46.57 -26.70 3.69
CA VAL A 386 -46.18 -26.51 2.29
C VAL A 386 -47.37 -26.86 1.41
N VAL A 387 -47.75 -25.97 0.50
CA VAL A 387 -48.90 -26.17 -0.41
C VAL A 387 -48.42 -26.14 -1.86
N GLY A 388 -48.68 -27.24 -2.57
CA GLY A 388 -48.41 -27.42 -3.99
C GLY A 388 -49.70 -27.47 -4.81
N PRO A 389 -49.61 -27.68 -6.13
CA PRO A 389 -50.78 -27.71 -7.02
C PRO A 389 -51.70 -28.93 -6.80
N GLN A 390 -51.19 -30.06 -6.31
CA GLN A 390 -51.95 -31.31 -6.14
C GLN A 390 -52.25 -31.65 -4.68
N GLY A 391 -51.67 -30.93 -3.72
CA GLY A 391 -51.83 -31.25 -2.30
C GLY A 391 -51.03 -30.34 -1.37
N SER A 392 -50.99 -30.71 -0.11
CA SER A 392 -50.24 -30.02 0.94
C SER A 392 -49.56 -31.00 1.89
N VAL A 393 -48.46 -30.57 2.49
CA VAL A 393 -47.68 -31.33 3.48
C VAL A 393 -47.45 -30.47 4.71
N ASP A 394 -47.75 -30.99 5.89
CA ASP A 394 -47.41 -30.35 7.16
C ASP A 394 -46.02 -30.81 7.62
N LEU A 395 -45.07 -29.89 7.67
CA LEU A 395 -43.73 -30.14 8.21
C LEU A 395 -43.74 -29.87 9.70
N GLU A 396 -43.34 -30.85 10.52
CA GLU A 396 -43.13 -30.63 11.96
C GLU A 396 -41.84 -29.84 12.24
N VAL A 397 -40.82 -30.06 11.41
CA VAL A 397 -39.52 -29.40 11.42
C VAL A 397 -39.06 -29.18 9.97
N GLY A 398 -38.19 -28.19 9.73
CA GLY A 398 -37.56 -28.00 8.42
C GLY A 398 -37.47 -26.57 7.93
N ALA A 399 -38.06 -25.58 8.62
CA ALA A 399 -37.94 -24.18 8.25
C ALA A 399 -36.78 -23.50 9.01
N ILE A 400 -35.78 -23.01 8.27
CA ILE A 400 -34.58 -22.39 8.83
C ILE A 400 -34.32 -21.02 8.23
N VAL A 401 -33.62 -20.18 9.00
CA VAL A 401 -32.85 -19.07 8.46
C VAL A 401 -31.46 -19.59 8.12
N ALA A 402 -31.07 -19.52 6.85
CA ALA A 402 -29.82 -20.10 6.41
C ALA A 402 -28.62 -19.35 7.04
N SER A 403 -27.79 -20.07 7.76
CA SER A 403 -26.52 -19.57 8.28
C SER A 403 -25.57 -19.28 7.11
N ARG A 404 -24.96 -18.10 7.11
CA ARG A 404 -23.97 -17.70 6.09
C ARG A 404 -22.77 -18.64 6.06
N HIS A 405 -22.34 -18.97 4.85
CA HIS A 405 -21.24 -19.91 4.64
C HIS A 405 -20.53 -19.66 3.31
N ILE A 406 -19.34 -20.23 3.17
CA ILE A 406 -18.57 -20.28 1.94
C ILE A 406 -18.40 -21.73 1.54
N HIS A 407 -18.83 -22.04 0.31
CA HIS A 407 -18.45 -23.27 -0.36
C HIS A 407 -17.05 -23.10 -0.96
N LEU A 408 -16.14 -24.03 -0.71
CA LEU A 408 -14.81 -24.09 -1.33
C LEU A 408 -14.58 -25.46 -1.95
N HIS A 409 -13.93 -25.47 -3.12
CA HIS A 409 -13.30 -26.68 -3.63
C HIS A 409 -12.13 -27.09 -2.72
N THR A 410 -11.77 -28.38 -2.69
CA THR A 410 -10.63 -28.87 -1.90
C THR A 410 -9.31 -28.16 -2.24
N GLU A 411 -9.11 -27.80 -3.50
CA GLU A 411 -7.97 -27.02 -3.96
C GLU A 411 -7.98 -25.58 -3.45
N ASP A 412 -9.14 -24.91 -3.46
CA ASP A 412 -9.28 -23.55 -2.92
C ASP A 412 -9.04 -23.53 -1.40
N ALA A 413 -9.60 -24.51 -0.67
CA ALA A 413 -9.40 -24.65 0.76
C ALA A 413 -7.92 -24.87 1.09
N LYS A 414 -7.22 -25.72 0.33
CA LYS A 414 -5.78 -25.92 0.47
C LYS A 414 -5.00 -24.64 0.18
N ALA A 415 -5.31 -23.94 -0.90
CA ALA A 415 -4.66 -22.66 -1.25
C ALA A 415 -4.86 -21.60 -0.16
N TRP A 416 -6.03 -21.57 0.48
CA TRP A 416 -6.32 -20.63 1.56
C TRP A 416 -5.89 -21.10 2.94
N SER A 417 -5.34 -22.31 3.04
CA SER A 417 -4.99 -22.97 4.31
C SER A 417 -6.18 -23.10 5.28
N LEU A 418 -7.36 -23.41 4.73
CA LEU A 418 -8.62 -23.60 5.45
C LEU A 418 -9.06 -25.06 5.42
N LYS A 419 -9.90 -25.44 6.38
CA LYS A 419 -10.50 -26.76 6.52
C LYS A 419 -12.02 -26.65 6.59
N ASP A 420 -12.69 -27.77 6.30
CA ASP A 420 -14.12 -27.90 6.52
C ASP A 420 -14.45 -27.65 8.00
N GLY A 421 -15.44 -26.82 8.27
CA GLY A 421 -15.84 -26.45 9.63
C GLY A 421 -15.16 -25.20 10.19
N ASP A 422 -14.13 -24.66 9.53
CA ASP A 422 -13.50 -23.40 9.97
C ASP A 422 -14.52 -22.24 9.93
N ARG A 423 -14.36 -21.27 10.84
CA ARG A 423 -15.15 -20.03 10.88
C ARG A 423 -14.22 -18.86 10.57
N VAL A 424 -14.62 -18.01 9.64
CA VAL A 424 -13.78 -16.88 9.18
C VAL A 424 -14.53 -15.56 9.22
N ARG A 425 -13.78 -14.47 9.11
CA ARG A 425 -14.33 -13.13 8.89
C ARG A 425 -14.24 -12.75 7.42
N VAL A 426 -15.33 -12.23 6.86
CA VAL A 426 -15.43 -11.83 5.46
C VAL A 426 -15.90 -10.40 5.35
N ARG A 427 -15.08 -9.54 4.76
CA ARG A 427 -15.50 -8.19 4.39
C ARG A 427 -16.12 -8.20 3.01
N VAL A 428 -17.36 -7.77 2.88
CA VAL A 428 -17.96 -7.55 1.56
C VAL A 428 -17.75 -6.11 1.14
N ASP A 429 -17.07 -5.93 0.01
CA ASP A 429 -16.85 -4.62 -0.60
C ASP A 429 -18.08 -4.27 -1.46
N SER A 430 -18.81 -3.23 -1.05
CA SER A 430 -20.05 -2.77 -1.68
C SER A 430 -20.30 -1.27 -1.41
N GLY A 431 -21.44 -0.74 -1.85
CA GLY A 431 -21.86 0.62 -1.48
C GLY A 431 -22.18 0.79 0.02
N ARG A 432 -22.31 -0.31 0.76
CA ARG A 432 -22.49 -0.34 2.22
C ARG A 432 -21.64 -1.48 2.81
N PRO A 433 -20.33 -1.29 2.96
CA PRO A 433 -19.41 -2.36 3.35
C PRO A 433 -19.75 -2.93 4.73
N ILE A 434 -19.77 -4.25 4.84
CA ILE A 434 -20.01 -4.97 6.10
C ILE A 434 -18.94 -6.05 6.26
N VAL A 435 -18.52 -6.27 7.51
CA VAL A 435 -17.74 -7.44 7.90
C VAL A 435 -18.70 -8.45 8.51
N TYR A 436 -18.82 -9.60 7.87
CA TYR A 436 -19.53 -10.76 8.39
C TYR A 436 -18.56 -11.59 9.22
N GLU A 437 -18.92 -11.82 10.47
CA GLU A 437 -18.16 -12.71 11.36
C GLU A 437 -18.75 -14.12 11.34
N ASP A 438 -18.02 -15.10 11.88
CA ASP A 438 -18.53 -16.46 12.06
C ASP A 438 -19.05 -17.12 10.76
N VAL A 439 -18.40 -16.86 9.62
CA VAL A 439 -18.78 -17.43 8.33
C VAL A 439 -18.21 -18.84 8.21
N LEU A 440 -19.09 -19.84 8.09
CA LEU A 440 -18.70 -21.25 7.99
C LEU A 440 -18.00 -21.57 6.65
N ILE A 441 -16.87 -22.24 6.71
CA ILE A 441 -16.21 -22.84 5.55
C ILE A 441 -16.74 -24.27 5.35
N ARG A 442 -17.23 -24.54 4.15
CA ARG A 442 -17.67 -25.86 3.71
C ARG A 442 -16.81 -26.33 2.55
N VAL A 443 -16.12 -27.46 2.70
CA VAL A 443 -15.16 -27.97 1.71
C VAL A 443 -15.68 -29.26 1.08
N SER A 444 -15.71 -29.30 -0.24
CA SER A 444 -16.05 -30.50 -1.02
C SER A 444 -15.43 -30.40 -2.42
N ASP A 445 -15.10 -31.55 -3.03
CA ASP A 445 -14.70 -31.63 -4.43
C ASP A 445 -15.83 -31.29 -5.41
N GLN A 446 -17.07 -31.30 -4.94
CA GLN A 446 -18.26 -30.94 -5.72
C GLN A 446 -18.65 -29.46 -5.59
N TYR A 447 -17.93 -28.68 -4.78
CA TYR A 447 -18.26 -27.28 -4.55
C TYR A 447 -17.53 -26.34 -5.51
N ARG A 448 -18.23 -25.27 -5.87
CA ARG A 448 -17.65 -24.11 -6.52
C ARG A 448 -17.51 -22.98 -5.52
N LYS A 449 -16.35 -22.31 -5.52
CA LYS A 449 -16.05 -21.17 -4.64
C LYS A 449 -17.12 -20.09 -4.70
N GLU A 450 -17.90 -19.94 -3.62
CA GLU A 450 -18.94 -18.91 -3.48
C GLU A 450 -19.37 -18.73 -2.02
N MET A 451 -19.58 -17.49 -1.61
CA MET A 451 -20.16 -17.12 -0.31
C MET A 451 -21.67 -17.00 -0.46
N HIS A 452 -22.44 -17.65 0.38
CA HIS A 452 -23.90 -17.58 0.38
C HIS A 452 -24.38 -16.72 1.53
N LEU A 453 -25.16 -15.70 1.20
CA LEU A 453 -25.88 -14.83 2.12
C LEU A 453 -27.38 -14.94 1.84
N ASP A 454 -28.20 -14.83 2.89
CA ASP A 454 -29.64 -14.66 2.67
C ASP A 454 -29.96 -13.24 2.14
N LEU A 455 -31.22 -13.03 1.75
CA LEU A 455 -31.67 -11.75 1.20
C LEU A 455 -31.57 -10.59 2.20
N ASP A 456 -31.80 -10.83 3.50
CA ASP A 456 -31.76 -9.79 4.53
C ASP A 456 -30.31 -9.35 4.76
N GLU A 457 -29.37 -10.29 4.83
CA GLU A 457 -27.92 -10.03 4.91
C GLU A 457 -27.43 -9.28 3.67
N ALA A 458 -27.76 -9.79 2.47
CA ALA A 458 -27.34 -9.17 1.22
C ALA A 458 -27.85 -7.72 1.08
N ASN A 459 -29.10 -7.46 1.46
CA ASN A 459 -29.66 -6.11 1.46
C ASN A 459 -28.99 -5.21 2.50
N ALA A 460 -28.67 -5.74 3.69
CA ALA A 460 -27.96 -4.99 4.72
C ALA A 460 -26.61 -4.46 4.21
N ALA A 461 -25.88 -5.26 3.43
CA ALA A 461 -24.61 -4.88 2.82
C ALA A 461 -24.75 -4.28 1.40
N LEU A 462 -25.95 -4.04 0.87
CA LEU A 462 -26.15 -3.53 -0.50
C LEU A 462 -25.33 -4.34 -1.55
N VAL A 463 -25.44 -5.67 -1.47
CA VAL A 463 -24.69 -6.59 -2.33
C VAL A 463 -25.23 -6.52 -3.77
N GLY A 464 -24.34 -6.27 -4.72
CA GLY A 464 -24.63 -6.32 -6.16
C GLY A 464 -24.00 -7.53 -6.85
N PRO A 465 -24.29 -7.77 -8.14
CA PRO A 465 -23.84 -8.95 -8.88
C PRO A 465 -22.32 -9.11 -8.99
N THR A 466 -21.57 -8.02 -8.85
CA THR A 466 -20.10 -7.99 -8.96
C THR A 466 -19.40 -7.93 -7.60
N CYS A 467 -20.16 -7.89 -6.50
CA CYS A 467 -19.59 -7.83 -5.17
C CYS A 467 -18.81 -9.11 -4.85
N ARG A 468 -17.68 -8.93 -4.16
CA ARG A 468 -16.83 -10.01 -3.69
C ARG A 468 -16.60 -9.85 -2.19
N GLY A 469 -16.57 -10.97 -1.49
CA GLY A 469 -16.08 -11.06 -0.12
C GLY A 469 -14.56 -11.15 -0.13
N LEU A 470 -13.90 -10.44 0.77
CA LEU A 470 -12.49 -10.55 1.08
C LEU A 470 -12.35 -11.26 2.43
N LEU A 471 -11.66 -12.40 2.46
CA LEU A 471 -11.32 -13.06 3.71
C LEU A 471 -10.32 -12.22 4.50
N MET A 472 -10.65 -11.93 5.76
CA MET A 472 -9.81 -11.10 6.64
C MET A 472 -8.97 -11.91 7.64
N GLY A 473 -9.21 -13.22 7.74
CA GLY A 473 -8.54 -14.13 8.66
C GLY A 473 -9.50 -15.18 9.21
N VAL A 474 -8.92 -16.26 9.74
CA VAL A 474 -9.58 -17.29 10.54
C VAL A 474 -9.66 -16.82 11.99
#